data_AF-A0A357EF18-F1
#
_entry.id   AF-A0A357EF18-F1
#
_cell.length_a   1.000
_cell.length_b   1.000
_cell.length_c   1.000
_cell.angle_alpha   90.00
_cell.angle_beta   90.00
_cell.angle_gamma   90.00
#
_symmetry.space_group_name_H-M   'P 1'
#
loop_
_entity.id
_entity.type
_entity.pdbx_description
1 polymer ?
#
loop_
_entity_poly.entity_id
_entity_poly.type
_entity_poly.pdbx_seq_one_letter_code
_entity_poly.pdbx_strand_id
1 'polypeptide(L)'
;AWGAVFEDLNLDGELDLLVAQNYIKWPVHQYLKLSGRTALQSTEHGKPVFHHTPSLGLENPYFGQAPVIVDLDGDGKQDLLWLNINGPARAFLNTTRANYLTITVPDRVTAIGTRVTLETDKGKSDTRAVIGTVGMLTDQTPELSFGLGDREQVVRAVIRYPNGQTEVIATPQINTKIRLH
;
A
#
# COMPACT_ATOMS: atom_id res chain seq x y z
N ALA A 1 -11.70 -13.36 4.94
CA ALA A 1 -11.24 -11.98 4.77
C ALA A 1 -12.28 -11.16 4.03
N TRP A 2 -12.54 -9.93 4.45
CA TRP A 2 -13.44 -9.00 3.75
C TRP A 2 -12.68 -8.01 2.87
N GLY A 3 -11.38 -7.84 3.11
CA GLY A 3 -10.46 -7.07 2.28
C GLY A 3 -9.03 -7.52 2.47
N ALA A 4 -8.20 -7.35 1.45
CA ALA A 4 -6.76 -7.57 1.51
C ALA A 4 -6.07 -6.54 0.60
N VAL A 5 -5.01 -5.91 1.10
CA VAL A 5 -4.24 -4.89 0.39
C VAL A 5 -2.77 -5.32 0.34
N PHE A 6 -2.12 -5.08 -0.80
CA PHE A 6 -0.67 -5.09 -0.89
C PHE A 6 -0.14 -3.66 -0.78
N GLU A 7 0.77 -3.42 0.14
CA GLU A 7 1.45 -2.13 0.32
C GLU A 7 2.84 -2.37 0.93
N ASP A 8 3.81 -1.51 0.62
CA ASP A 8 5.17 -1.58 1.13
C ASP A 8 5.24 -0.79 2.45
N LEU A 9 5.09 -1.47 3.59
CA LEU A 9 4.91 -0.83 4.89
C LEU A 9 6.22 -0.35 5.47
N ASN A 10 7.31 -1.04 5.19
CA ASN A 10 8.65 -0.71 5.68
C ASN A 10 9.47 0.14 4.69
N LEU A 11 8.93 0.35 3.48
CA LEU A 11 9.50 1.09 2.36
C LEU A 11 10.81 0.47 1.85
N ASP A 12 10.91 -0.86 1.82
CA ASP A 12 12.09 -1.60 1.34
C ASP A 12 12.06 -1.95 -0.16
N GLY A 13 10.93 -1.69 -0.82
CA GLY A 13 10.69 -1.99 -2.24
C GLY A 13 10.07 -3.36 -2.48
N GLU A 14 9.58 -4.04 -1.45
CA GLU A 14 8.75 -5.24 -1.52
C GLU A 14 7.32 -4.95 -1.04
N LEU A 15 6.33 -5.67 -1.58
CA LEU A 15 4.93 -5.46 -1.20
C LEU A 15 4.55 -6.37 -0.04
N ASP A 16 4.18 -5.79 1.10
CA ASP A 16 3.64 -6.51 2.24
C ASP A 16 2.15 -6.77 2.08
N LEU A 17 1.63 -7.73 2.85
CA LEU A 17 0.23 -8.14 2.79
C LEU A 17 -0.51 -7.80 4.08
N LEU A 18 -1.59 -7.03 3.94
CA LEU A 18 -2.55 -6.74 4.99
C LEU A 18 -3.87 -7.45 4.69
N VAL A 19 -4.43 -8.16 5.68
CA VAL A 19 -5.68 -8.91 5.52
C VAL A 19 -6.67 -8.53 6.62
N ALA A 20 -7.77 -7.90 6.24
CA ALA A 20 -8.92 -7.70 7.13
C ALA A 20 -9.65 -9.03 7.35
N GLN A 21 -9.92 -9.34 8.62
CA GLN A 21 -10.55 -10.59 9.04
C GLN A 21 -11.72 -10.32 9.99
N ASN A 22 -12.38 -11.42 10.35
CA ASN A 22 -13.63 -11.59 11.08
C ASN A 22 -14.91 -11.59 10.23
N TYR A 23 -15.74 -12.62 10.49
CA TYR A 23 -16.96 -12.92 9.77
C TYR A 23 -18.13 -12.96 10.75
N ILE A 24 -19.18 -12.18 10.49
CA ILE A 24 -20.26 -11.92 11.45
C ILE A 24 -21.47 -12.88 11.37
N LYS A 25 -21.45 -13.90 10.49
CA LYS A 25 -22.67 -14.70 10.22
C LYS A 25 -23.16 -15.56 11.38
N TRP A 26 -22.25 -16.12 12.19
CA TRP A 26 -22.61 -17.10 13.23
C TRP A 26 -22.16 -16.63 14.61
N PRO A 27 -22.98 -16.73 15.69
CA PRO A 27 -22.69 -16.17 17.02
C PRO A 27 -21.32 -16.52 17.62
N VAL A 28 -20.71 -17.63 17.16
CA VAL A 28 -19.36 -18.08 17.54
C VAL A 28 -18.29 -16.99 17.33
N HIS A 29 -18.47 -16.05 16.39
CA HIS A 29 -17.55 -14.93 16.17
C HIS A 29 -17.37 -14.01 17.39
N GLN A 30 -18.31 -14.03 18.34
CA GLN A 30 -18.18 -13.29 19.59
C GLN A 30 -17.12 -13.90 20.52
N TYR A 31 -16.85 -15.20 20.36
CA TYR A 31 -15.93 -15.98 21.20
C TYR A 31 -14.62 -16.36 20.47
N LEU A 32 -14.68 -16.58 19.15
CA LEU A 32 -13.53 -16.90 18.30
C LEU A 32 -13.30 -15.76 17.31
N LYS A 33 -12.56 -14.74 17.74
CA LYS A 33 -12.13 -13.64 16.87
C LYS A 33 -10.87 -14.04 16.10
N LEU A 34 -10.91 -13.82 14.79
CA LEU A 34 -9.77 -13.88 13.89
C LEU A 34 -9.30 -12.45 13.63
N SER A 35 -8.25 -12.02 14.33
CA SER A 35 -7.67 -10.69 14.12
C SER A 35 -7.25 -10.50 12.66
N GLY A 36 -7.41 -9.28 12.15
CA GLY A 36 -6.74 -8.84 10.92
C GLY A 36 -5.23 -8.95 11.09
N ARG A 37 -4.55 -9.43 10.05
CA ARG A 37 -3.14 -9.81 10.10
C ARG A 37 -2.30 -9.00 9.11
N THR A 38 -1.02 -8.88 9.45
CA THR A 38 0.01 -8.29 8.60
C THR A 38 1.09 -9.33 8.34
N ALA A 39 1.51 -9.45 7.09
CA ALA A 39 2.65 -10.28 6.72
C ALA A 39 3.63 -9.44 5.90
N LEU A 40 4.86 -9.31 6.39
CA LEU A 40 5.92 -8.64 5.65
C LEU A 40 6.46 -9.58 4.58
N GLN A 41 6.78 -9.04 3.41
CA GLN A 41 7.42 -9.80 2.34
C GLN A 41 8.94 -9.76 2.51
N SER A 42 9.59 -10.86 2.14
CA SER A 42 11.02 -10.92 1.85
C SER A 42 11.27 -11.77 0.62
N THR A 43 12.34 -11.51 -0.13
CA THR A 43 12.76 -12.37 -1.24
C THR A 43 13.76 -13.43 -0.80
N GLU A 44 13.36 -14.70 -0.83
CA GLU A 44 14.22 -15.86 -0.56
C GLU A 44 14.40 -16.70 -1.83
N HIS A 45 15.65 -16.95 -2.24
CA HIS A 45 15.95 -17.73 -3.45
C HIS A 45 15.23 -17.22 -4.72
N GLY A 46 15.05 -15.89 -4.84
CA GLY A 46 14.35 -15.26 -5.97
C GLY A 46 12.83 -15.41 -5.95
N LYS A 47 12.24 -15.81 -4.82
CA LYS A 47 10.78 -15.95 -4.66
C LYS A 47 10.29 -15.11 -3.47
N PRO A 48 9.10 -14.50 -3.59
CA PRO A 48 8.50 -13.80 -2.46
C PRO A 48 8.06 -14.81 -1.38
N VAL A 49 8.41 -14.51 -0.14
CA VAL A 49 8.01 -15.24 1.08
C VAL A 49 7.36 -14.23 2.03
N PHE A 50 6.22 -14.60 2.59
CA PHE A 50 5.43 -13.73 3.48
C PHE A 50 5.51 -14.22 4.92
N HIS A 51 6.00 -13.35 5.81
CA HIS A 51 6.21 -13.63 7.22
C HIS A 51 5.14 -12.94 8.06
N HIS A 52 4.27 -13.72 8.72
CA HIS A 52 3.32 -13.15 9.67
C HIS A 52 4.06 -12.42 10.79
N THR A 53 3.82 -11.12 10.96
CA THR A 53 4.65 -10.26 11.82
C THR A 53 3.81 -9.53 12.88
N PRO A 54 3.37 -10.22 13.94
CA PRO A 54 2.58 -9.62 15.02
C PRO A 54 3.39 -8.61 15.86
N SER A 55 4.72 -8.71 15.85
CA SER A 55 5.62 -7.79 16.58
C SER A 55 5.53 -6.33 16.13
N LEU A 56 5.00 -6.05 14.94
CA LEU A 56 4.72 -4.68 14.49
C LEU A 56 3.55 -4.02 15.23
N GLY A 57 2.74 -4.79 15.97
CA GLY A 57 1.58 -4.26 16.70
C GLY A 57 0.42 -3.80 15.81
N LEU A 58 0.46 -4.12 14.51
CA LEU A 58 -0.55 -3.74 13.51
C LEU A 58 -1.79 -4.66 13.51
N GLU A 59 -1.79 -5.73 14.31
CA GLU A 59 -2.92 -6.67 14.36
C GLU A 59 -4.21 -5.99 14.75
N ASN A 60 -5.31 -6.32 14.05
CA ASN A 60 -6.62 -5.72 14.29
C ASN A 60 -7.59 -6.70 14.95
N PRO A 61 -7.93 -6.55 16.25
CA PRO A 61 -8.80 -7.50 16.96
C PRO A 61 -10.30 -7.29 16.67
N TYR A 62 -10.66 -6.27 15.89
CA TYR A 62 -12.05 -5.90 15.59
C TYR A 62 -12.56 -6.56 14.30
N PHE A 63 -13.84 -6.34 13.99
CA PHE A 63 -14.47 -6.81 12.76
C PHE A 63 -14.00 -5.98 11.56
N GLY A 64 -12.87 -6.37 10.97
CA GLY A 64 -12.20 -5.62 9.91
C GLY A 64 -13.04 -5.59 8.64
N GLN A 65 -13.42 -4.39 8.21
CA GLN A 65 -14.05 -4.12 6.93
C GLN A 65 -13.01 -4.14 5.80
N ALA A 66 -11.94 -3.36 5.97
CA ALA A 66 -10.79 -3.31 5.07
C ALA A 66 -9.58 -2.67 5.78
N PRO A 67 -8.35 -3.02 5.39
CA PRO A 67 -7.22 -2.09 5.52
C PRO A 67 -7.38 -0.96 4.51
N VAL A 68 -7.19 0.28 4.94
CA VAL A 68 -7.13 1.45 4.08
C VAL A 68 -5.74 2.05 4.19
N ILE A 69 -5.14 2.30 3.03
CA ILE A 69 -3.81 2.84 2.85
C ILE A 69 -3.94 4.29 2.40
N VAL A 70 -3.39 5.18 3.21
CA VAL A 70 -3.53 6.63 3.05
C VAL A 70 -2.41 7.32 3.81
N ASP A 71 -1.87 8.39 3.25
CA ASP A 71 -1.00 9.33 3.98
C ASP A 71 -1.87 10.24 4.87
N LEU A 72 -1.96 9.94 6.16
CA LEU A 72 -2.84 10.62 7.12
C LEU A 72 -2.23 11.91 7.65
N ASP A 73 -0.91 11.96 7.79
CA ASP A 73 -0.20 13.11 8.38
C ASP A 73 0.45 14.02 7.34
N GLY A 74 0.43 13.62 6.06
CA GLY A 74 0.91 14.41 4.94
C GLY A 74 2.42 14.33 4.74
N ASP A 75 3.10 13.36 5.35
CA ASP A 75 4.56 13.21 5.26
C ASP A 75 5.03 12.49 3.98
N GLY A 76 4.08 12.02 3.17
CA GLY A 76 4.28 11.36 1.89
C GLY A 76 4.42 9.84 1.96
N LYS A 77 4.51 9.25 3.16
CA LYS A 77 4.51 7.81 3.38
C LYS A 77 3.08 7.33 3.58
N GLN A 78 2.84 6.08 3.23
CA GLN A 78 1.52 5.49 3.40
C GLN A 78 1.34 4.97 4.82
N ASP A 79 0.24 5.37 5.45
CA ASP A 79 -0.19 4.91 6.76
C ASP A 79 -1.26 3.83 6.62
N LEU A 80 -1.53 3.14 7.73
CA LEU A 80 -2.57 2.12 7.82
C LEU A 80 -3.75 2.60 8.66
N LEU A 81 -4.93 2.57 8.06
CA LEU A 81 -6.21 2.74 8.74
C LEU A 81 -7.03 1.44 8.68
N TRP A 82 -7.23 0.80 9.83
CA TRP A 82 -8.21 -0.27 9.95
C TRP A 82 -9.61 0.31 10.11
N LEU A 83 -10.47 0.07 9.12
CA LEU A 83 -11.91 0.30 9.25
C LEU A 83 -12.60 -0.93 9.80
N ASN A 84 -13.50 -0.72 10.75
CA ASN A 84 -14.14 -1.79 11.51
C ASN A 84 -15.67 -1.61 11.54
N ILE A 85 -16.36 -2.74 11.45
CA ILE A 85 -17.81 -2.78 11.56
C ILE A 85 -18.18 -2.76 13.03
N ASN A 86 -19.04 -1.82 13.41
CA ASN A 86 -19.54 -1.69 14.78
C ASN A 86 -18.39 -1.65 15.81
N GLY A 87 -17.31 -0.95 15.47
CA GLY A 87 -16.11 -0.85 16.28
C GLY A 87 -15.30 0.39 15.92
N PRO A 88 -14.31 0.76 16.75
CA PRO A 88 -13.49 1.93 16.50
C PRO A 88 -12.58 1.72 15.29
N ALA A 89 -12.36 2.78 14.51
CA ALA A 89 -11.25 2.79 13.56
C ALA A 89 -9.90 2.80 14.31
N ARG A 90 -8.84 2.31 13.66
CA ARG A 90 -7.47 2.36 14.22
C ARG A 90 -6.50 2.84 13.14
N ALA A 91 -5.77 3.90 13.44
CA ALA A 91 -4.74 4.47 12.57
C ALA A 91 -3.35 4.13 13.09
N PHE A 92 -2.40 3.91 12.17
CA PHE A 92 -1.01 3.61 12.44
C PHE A 92 -0.15 4.42 11.48
N LEU A 93 0.62 5.36 12.02
CA LEU A 93 1.50 6.20 11.24
C LEU A 93 2.79 5.46 10.88
N ASN A 94 3.24 5.62 9.64
CA ASN A 94 4.48 5.04 9.17
C ASN A 94 5.68 5.89 9.61
N THR A 95 6.41 5.37 10.60
CA THR A 95 7.56 6.08 11.21
C THR A 95 8.91 5.62 10.66
N THR A 96 8.93 4.85 9.57
CA THR A 96 10.18 4.40 8.94
C THR A 96 11.01 5.60 8.46
N ARG A 97 12.33 5.39 8.40
CA ARG A 97 13.31 6.34 7.86
C ARG A 97 13.78 5.96 6.47
N ALA A 98 13.26 4.87 5.91
CA ALA A 98 13.57 4.46 4.56
C ALA A 98 13.11 5.51 3.53
N ASN A 99 13.86 5.60 2.44
CA ASN A 99 13.57 6.51 1.36
C ASN A 99 12.32 6.06 0.60
N TYR A 100 11.60 7.01 0.00
CA TYR A 100 10.38 6.72 -0.76
C TYR A 100 10.23 7.63 -1.98
N LEU A 101 9.32 7.28 -2.86
CA LEU A 101 8.75 8.22 -3.84
C LEU A 101 7.27 7.92 -3.98
N THR A 102 6.41 8.92 -3.81
CA THR A 102 4.96 8.74 -3.98
C THR A 102 4.48 9.51 -5.20
N ILE A 103 3.75 8.83 -6.10
CA ILE A 103 3.11 9.46 -7.26
C ILE A 103 1.60 9.50 -7.04
N THR A 104 1.05 10.69 -6.90
CA THR A 104 -0.41 10.90 -6.80
C THR A 104 -0.99 11.08 -8.19
N VAL A 105 -1.85 10.14 -8.60
CA VAL A 105 -2.60 10.19 -9.85
C VAL A 105 -3.92 10.94 -9.62
N PRO A 106 -4.49 11.66 -10.62
CA PRO A 106 -5.78 12.31 -10.46
C PRO A 106 -6.89 11.33 -10.06
N ASP A 107 -7.68 11.69 -9.04
CA ASP A 107 -8.81 10.90 -8.57
C ASP A 107 -10.02 11.04 -9.52
N ARG A 108 -9.98 10.28 -10.61
CA ARG A 108 -11.04 10.24 -11.63
C ARG A 108 -11.12 8.85 -12.24
N VAL A 109 -12.33 8.43 -12.63
CA VAL A 109 -12.58 7.11 -13.23
C VAL A 109 -11.68 6.83 -14.44
N THR A 110 -11.36 7.85 -15.23
CA THR A 110 -10.47 7.72 -16.41
C THR A 110 -9.01 7.46 -16.08
N ALA A 111 -8.60 7.62 -14.81
CA ALA A 111 -7.25 7.37 -14.34
C ALA A 111 -7.09 6.00 -13.66
N ILE A 112 -8.19 5.28 -13.38
CA ILE A 112 -8.14 3.90 -12.88
C ILE A 112 -7.43 3.03 -13.93
N GLY A 113 -6.42 2.29 -13.48
CA GLY A 113 -5.55 1.51 -14.35
C GLY A 113 -4.30 2.25 -14.83
N THR A 114 -4.10 3.52 -14.45
CA THR A 114 -2.82 4.23 -14.65
C THR A 114 -1.71 3.43 -13.98
N ARG A 115 -0.67 3.10 -14.74
CA ARG A 115 0.49 2.35 -14.27
C ARG A 115 1.69 3.27 -14.14
N VAL A 116 2.38 3.19 -13.03
CA VAL A 116 3.66 3.87 -12.81
C VAL A 116 4.72 2.79 -12.65
N THR A 117 5.72 2.81 -13.52
CA THR A 117 6.91 1.97 -13.43
C THR A 117 8.09 2.83 -13.04
N LEU A 118 8.67 2.54 -11.89
CA LEU A 118 9.86 3.19 -11.37
C LEU A 118 11.08 2.38 -11.80
N GLU A 119 11.99 2.99 -12.56
CA GLU A 119 13.24 2.37 -12.97
C GLU A 119 14.39 2.86 -12.10
N THR A 120 15.10 1.92 -11.50
CA THR A 120 16.27 2.20 -10.64
C THR A 120 17.57 1.99 -11.39
N ASP A 121 18.64 2.58 -10.86
CA ASP A 121 20.01 2.49 -11.38
C ASP A 121 20.57 1.05 -11.40
N LYS A 122 20.07 0.18 -10.51
CA LYS A 122 20.42 -1.25 -10.45
C LYS A 122 19.65 -2.12 -11.46
N GLY A 123 18.87 -1.53 -12.36
CA GLY A 123 18.07 -2.25 -13.36
C GLY A 123 16.84 -2.97 -12.80
N LYS A 124 16.55 -2.82 -11.49
CA LYS A 124 15.26 -3.24 -10.90
C LYS A 124 14.21 -2.21 -11.27
N SER A 125 13.02 -2.69 -11.63
CA SER A 125 11.86 -1.84 -11.83
C SER A 125 10.71 -2.28 -10.93
N ASP A 126 10.09 -1.33 -10.26
CA ASP A 126 8.91 -1.57 -9.43
C ASP A 126 7.71 -0.93 -10.15
N THR A 127 6.61 -1.68 -10.29
CA THR A 127 5.43 -1.19 -11.01
C THR A 127 4.21 -1.26 -10.12
N ARG A 128 3.48 -0.15 -10.05
CA ARG A 128 2.21 -0.05 -9.36
C ARG A 128 1.15 0.50 -10.29
N ALA A 129 -0.11 0.24 -9.96
CA ALA A 129 -1.24 0.71 -10.73
C ALA A 129 -2.31 1.28 -9.80
N VAL A 130 -3.00 2.31 -10.26
CA VAL A 130 -4.24 2.75 -9.60
C VAL A 130 -5.26 1.64 -9.81
N ILE A 131 -5.60 0.96 -8.72
CA ILE A 131 -6.69 -0.01 -8.69
C ILE A 131 -7.88 0.63 -7.97
N GLY A 132 -9.08 0.30 -8.42
CA GLY A 132 -10.29 0.66 -7.71
C GLY A 132 -10.71 -0.45 -6.77
N THR A 133 -11.32 -0.06 -5.66
CA THR A 133 -12.05 -0.90 -4.69
C THR A 133 -11.22 -2.01 -4.06
N VAL A 134 -10.91 -1.86 -2.77
CA VAL A 134 -10.33 -2.94 -1.97
C VAL A 134 -11.08 -3.06 -0.67
N GLY A 135 -11.68 -4.23 -0.44
CA GLY A 135 -12.49 -4.52 0.75
C GLY A 135 -13.98 -4.25 0.55
N MET A 136 -14.75 -4.35 1.63
CA MET A 136 -16.19 -4.14 1.58
C MET A 136 -16.53 -2.64 1.66
N LEU A 137 -17.13 -2.07 0.61
CA LEU A 137 -17.59 -0.66 0.58
C LEU A 137 -16.46 0.35 0.89
N THR A 138 -15.24 0.04 0.43
CA THR A 138 -14.03 0.83 0.68
C THR A 138 -13.22 0.97 -0.60
N ASP A 139 -12.49 2.07 -0.68
CA ASP A 139 -11.55 2.35 -1.76
C ASP A 139 -10.21 2.84 -1.18
N GLN A 140 -9.19 2.89 -2.03
CA GLN A 140 -7.85 3.34 -1.69
C GLN A 140 -7.56 4.69 -2.32
N THR A 141 -6.60 5.43 -1.77
CA THR A 141 -6.14 6.67 -2.41
C THR A 141 -5.47 6.35 -3.75
N PRO A 142 -5.51 7.26 -4.75
CA PRO A 142 -4.76 7.09 -6.01
C PRO A 142 -3.29 7.46 -5.83
N GLU A 143 -2.71 7.16 -4.67
CA GLU A 143 -1.31 7.40 -4.33
C GLU A 143 -0.51 6.10 -4.49
N LEU A 144 0.43 6.11 -5.43
CA LEU A 144 1.31 4.99 -5.67
C LEU A 144 2.65 5.28 -4.98
N SER A 145 2.80 4.75 -3.77
CA SER A 145 4.05 4.84 -2.99
C SER A 145 5.06 3.81 -3.48
N PHE A 146 6.33 4.15 -3.53
CA PHE A 146 7.41 3.23 -3.86
C PHE A 146 8.45 3.31 -2.76
N GLY A 147 8.65 2.21 -2.02
CA GLY A 147 9.76 2.10 -1.09
C GLY A 147 11.08 1.99 -1.83
N LEU A 148 12.04 2.80 -1.42
CA LEU A 148 13.36 2.87 -2.01
C LEU A 148 14.43 2.31 -1.06
N GLY A 149 14.09 2.02 0.20
CA GLY A 149 15.02 1.53 1.21
C GLY A 149 16.12 2.55 1.48
N ASP A 150 17.36 2.18 1.16
CA ASP A 150 18.56 3.02 1.27
C ASP A 150 18.95 3.72 -0.04
N ARG A 151 18.19 3.53 -1.13
CA ARG A 151 18.52 4.10 -2.44
C ARG A 151 18.37 5.61 -2.41
N GLU A 152 19.36 6.30 -2.98
CA GLU A 152 19.42 7.77 -3.00
C GLU A 152 18.93 8.38 -4.33
N GLN A 153 18.70 7.54 -5.35
CA GLN A 153 18.36 8.01 -6.69
C GLN A 153 17.41 7.04 -7.42
N VAL A 154 16.64 7.62 -8.34
CA VAL A 154 15.75 6.93 -9.27
C VAL A 154 16.08 7.42 -10.68
N VAL A 155 16.15 6.52 -11.67
CA VAL A 155 16.52 6.90 -13.04
C VAL A 155 15.35 7.61 -13.71
N ARG A 156 14.16 7.03 -13.64
CA ARG A 156 12.92 7.65 -14.14
C ARG A 156 11.67 6.98 -13.56
N ALA A 157 10.57 7.72 -13.57
CA ALA A 157 9.22 7.16 -13.45
C ALA A 157 8.53 7.22 -14.82
N VAL A 158 8.03 6.09 -15.29
CA VAL A 158 7.27 5.96 -16.54
C VAL A 158 5.80 5.77 -16.19
N ILE A 159 4.98 6.75 -16.54
CA ILE A 159 3.53 6.76 -16.29
C ILE A 159 2.82 6.38 -17.58
N ARG A 160 2.01 5.32 -17.55
CA ARG A 160 1.17 4.88 -18.66
C ARG A 160 -0.29 4.98 -18.27
N TYR A 161 -1.01 5.85 -18.95
CA TYR A 161 -2.43 6.09 -18.72
C TYR A 161 -3.30 5.06 -19.46
N PRO A 162 -4.55 4.81 -19.01
CA PRO A 162 -5.46 3.85 -19.66
C PRO A 162 -5.80 4.19 -21.12
N ASN A 163 -5.70 5.48 -21.50
CA ASN A 163 -5.93 5.95 -22.87
C ASN A 163 -4.73 5.71 -23.81
N GLY A 164 -3.64 5.09 -23.33
CA GLY A 164 -2.41 4.82 -24.09
C GLY A 164 -1.39 5.95 -24.06
N GLN A 165 -1.70 7.12 -23.48
CA GLN A 165 -0.72 8.18 -23.29
C GLN A 165 0.37 7.73 -22.31
N THR A 166 1.59 8.21 -22.56
CA THR A 166 2.74 7.95 -21.69
C THR A 166 3.41 9.26 -21.32
N GLU A 167 3.76 9.40 -20.05
CA GLU A 167 4.52 10.50 -19.49
C GLU A 167 5.77 9.93 -18.80
N VAL A 168 6.88 10.66 -18.84
CA VAL A 168 8.13 10.25 -18.21
C VAL A 168 8.65 11.38 -17.34
N ILE A 169 8.89 11.09 -16.07
CA ILE A 169 9.59 11.98 -15.15
C ILE A 169 11.02 11.46 -15.03
N ALA A 170 11.97 12.19 -15.62
CA ALA A 170 13.39 11.88 -15.51
C ALA A 170 13.91 12.29 -14.12
N THR A 171 14.73 11.43 -13.51
CA THR A 171 15.41 11.69 -12.23
C THR A 171 14.51 12.35 -11.16
N PRO A 172 13.36 11.73 -10.81
CA PRO A 172 12.45 12.31 -9.82
C PRO A 172 13.17 12.44 -8.47
N GLN A 173 12.89 13.54 -7.76
CA GLN A 173 13.43 13.76 -6.43
C GLN A 173 12.83 12.74 -5.46
N ILE A 174 13.67 11.95 -4.79
CA ILE A 174 13.22 11.01 -3.76
C ILE A 174 12.78 11.75 -2.48
N ASN A 175 12.08 11.04 -1.60
CA ASN A 175 11.46 11.56 -0.39
C ASN A 175 10.50 12.71 -0.67
N THR A 176 9.75 12.57 -1.77
CA THR A 176 8.73 13.52 -2.18
C THR A 176 7.45 12.82 -2.63
N LYS A 177 6.37 13.60 -2.65
CA LYS A 177 5.10 13.25 -3.28
C LYS A 177 4.93 14.12 -4.53
N ILE A 178 4.90 13.49 -5.70
CA ILE A 178 4.69 14.16 -6.99
C ILE A 178 3.24 13.96 -7.41
N ARG A 179 2.53 15.05 -7.70
CA ARG A 179 1.14 15.00 -8.17
C ARG A 179 1.08 15.20 -9.68
N LEU A 180 0.42 14.27 -10.36
CA LEU A 180 0.13 14.36 -11.79
C LEU A 180 -1.15 15.19 -12.02
N HIS A 181 -1.33 15.73 -13.22
CA HIS A 181 -2.42 16.66 -13.57
C HIS A 181 -3.38 16.10 -14.64
#